data_AF-A0A965UR88-F1
#
_entry.id   AF-A0A965UR88-F1
#
_cell.length_a   1.000
_cell.length_b   1.000
_cell.length_c   1.000
_cell.angle_alpha   90.00
_cell.angle_beta   90.00
_cell.angle_gamma   90.00
#
_symmetry.space_group_name_H-M   'P 1'
#
loop_
_entity.id
_entity.type
_entity.pdbx_description
1 polymer ?
#
loop_
_entity_poly.entity_id
_entity_poly.type
_entity_poly.pdbx_seq_one_letter_code
_entity_poly.pdbx_strand_id
1 'polypeptide(L)'
;MLSDEQFGFTANAQGTVTQATSKSTAVTLNKSAGRITMNNAALASVTNVTFTLNNSLISANDILILNVSGGATSGAYNCWVSGLSAGSASITVRNISGGPLSEAVVINFALIHCV
;
A
#
# COMPACT_ATOMS: atom_id res chain seq x y z
N MET A 1 -13.60 -22.86 5.19
CA MET A 1 -12.71 -22.97 6.36
C MET A 1 -13.23 -22.00 7.41
N LEU A 2 -13.54 -22.48 8.61
CA LEU A 2 -13.71 -21.64 9.79
C LEU A 2 -12.37 -21.71 10.53
N SER A 3 -11.80 -20.57 10.95
CA SER A 3 -10.54 -20.55 11.69
C SER A 3 -10.79 -20.16 13.14
N ASP A 4 -10.16 -20.87 14.08
CA ASP A 4 -10.16 -20.52 15.51
C ASP A 4 -9.15 -19.40 15.83
N GLU A 5 -8.28 -19.06 14.87
CA GLU A 5 -7.25 -18.03 15.00
C GLU A 5 -7.30 -17.04 13.82
N GLN A 6 -6.18 -16.85 13.12
CA GLN A 6 -6.02 -15.85 12.07
C GLN A 6 -5.99 -16.49 10.69
N PHE A 7 -6.67 -15.88 9.72
CA PHE A 7 -6.38 -16.12 8.31
C PHE A 7 -5.17 -15.29 7.90
N GLY A 8 -4.20 -15.91 7.24
CA GLY A 8 -2.93 -15.24 6.94
C GLY A 8 -2.19 -15.77 5.73
N PHE A 9 -1.07 -15.12 5.45
CA PHE A 9 -0.15 -15.46 4.38
C PHE A 9 1.07 -16.17 4.95
N THR A 10 1.65 -17.09 4.18
CA THR A 10 2.91 -17.73 4.57
C THR A 10 4.07 -16.72 4.46
N ALA A 11 5.18 -16.99 5.15
CA ALA A 11 6.39 -16.15 5.05
C ALA A 11 6.87 -15.93 3.61
N ASN A 12 6.69 -16.93 2.73
CA ASN A 12 7.05 -16.84 1.32
C ASN A 12 6.05 -16.03 0.47
N ALA A 13 4.79 -15.95 0.90
CA ALA A 13 3.72 -15.20 0.23
C ALA A 13 3.73 -13.71 0.60
N GLN A 14 4.59 -13.30 1.53
CA GLN A 14 4.78 -11.91 1.95
C GLN A 14 6.17 -11.36 1.56
N GLY A 15 6.31 -10.05 1.61
CA GLY A 15 7.59 -9.38 1.38
C GLY A 15 7.56 -7.90 1.72
N THR A 16 8.68 -7.22 1.53
CA THR A 16 8.82 -5.79 1.80
C THR A 16 9.46 -5.07 0.63
N VAL A 17 9.06 -3.82 0.37
CA VAL A 17 9.67 -2.96 -0.66
C VAL A 17 9.68 -1.50 -0.18
N THR A 18 10.69 -0.72 -0.59
CA THR A 18 10.83 0.70 -0.24
C THR A 18 10.86 1.55 -1.51
N GLN A 19 10.15 2.68 -1.52
CA GLN A 19 10.22 3.66 -2.61
C GLN A 19 11.58 4.38 -2.60
N ALA A 20 12.23 4.46 -3.76
CA ALA A 20 13.57 5.04 -3.87
C ALA A 20 13.56 6.58 -3.94
N THR A 21 12.74 7.18 -4.80
CA THR A 21 12.97 8.57 -5.25
C THR A 21 11.96 9.58 -4.69
N SER A 22 10.67 9.24 -4.70
CA SER A 22 9.56 10.13 -4.33
C SER A 22 8.34 9.35 -3.85
N LYS A 23 7.37 10.04 -3.25
CA LYS A 23 6.08 9.43 -2.84
C LYS A 23 5.23 8.92 -4.01
N SER A 24 5.50 9.35 -5.24
CA SER A 24 4.86 8.87 -6.48
C SER A 24 5.65 7.77 -7.19
N THR A 25 6.83 7.40 -6.68
CA THR A 25 7.67 6.37 -7.29
C THR A 25 6.98 5.02 -7.25
N ALA A 26 6.85 4.36 -8.39
CA ALA A 26 6.29 3.02 -8.46
C ALA A 26 7.17 2.01 -7.70
N VAL A 27 6.55 0.96 -7.18
CA VAL A 27 7.25 -0.15 -6.51
C VAL A 27 6.85 -1.46 -7.15
N THR A 28 7.74 -2.45 -7.10
CA THR A 28 7.47 -3.79 -7.59
C THR A 28 7.61 -4.78 -6.43
N LEU A 29 6.54 -5.54 -6.16
CA LEU A 29 6.56 -6.62 -5.18
C LEU A 29 5.53 -7.69 -5.57
N ASN A 30 6.02 -8.76 -6.18
CA ASN A 30 5.19 -9.87 -6.68
C ASN A 30 4.86 -10.86 -5.54
N LYS A 31 4.00 -10.44 -4.60
CA LYS A 31 3.63 -11.19 -3.39
C LYS A 31 2.14 -10.99 -3.08
N SER A 32 1.48 -11.99 -2.49
CA SER A 32 0.06 -11.90 -2.14
C SER A 32 -0.18 -10.94 -0.97
N ALA A 33 0.80 -10.73 -0.10
CA ALA A 33 0.79 -9.68 0.89
C ALA A 33 2.14 -8.98 0.96
N GLY A 34 2.18 -7.81 1.58
CA GLY A 34 3.46 -7.16 1.78
C GLY A 34 3.39 -5.84 2.49
N ARG A 35 4.58 -5.29 2.71
CA ARG A 35 4.78 -3.99 3.33
C ARG A 35 5.55 -3.07 2.38
N ILE A 36 4.97 -1.92 2.13
CA ILE A 36 5.55 -0.85 1.30
C ILE A 36 5.96 0.28 2.24
N THR A 37 7.25 0.59 2.30
CA THR A 37 7.76 1.79 2.96
C THR A 37 7.84 2.91 1.93
N MET A 38 7.01 3.94 2.07
CA MET A 38 7.02 5.08 1.18
C MET A 38 8.27 5.95 1.39
N ASN A 39 8.60 6.73 0.37
CA ASN A 39 9.60 7.77 0.46
C ASN A 39 9.11 8.91 1.38
N ASN A 40 10.05 9.63 2.01
CA ASN A 40 9.79 10.67 3.00
C ASN A 40 9.69 12.10 2.41
N ALA A 41 9.55 12.26 1.09
CA ALA A 41 9.35 13.57 0.46
C ALA A 41 8.11 14.29 1.04
N ALA A 42 8.12 15.61 1.13
CA ALA A 42 6.99 16.35 1.71
C ALA A 42 5.69 16.11 0.92
N LEU A 43 4.61 15.76 1.62
CA LEU A 43 3.24 15.77 1.10
C LEU A 43 2.48 16.93 1.74
N ALA A 44 2.04 17.87 0.91
CA ALA A 44 1.33 19.05 1.35
C ALA A 44 0.01 18.71 2.05
N SER A 45 -0.46 19.63 2.90
CA SER A 45 -1.72 19.50 3.64
C SER A 45 -2.90 19.25 2.70
N VAL A 46 -3.78 18.30 3.05
CA VAL A 46 -5.01 17.98 2.30
C VAL A 46 -4.78 17.50 0.86
N THR A 47 -3.54 17.15 0.47
CA THR A 47 -3.20 16.71 -0.89
C THR A 47 -3.01 15.20 -1.02
N ASN A 48 -3.17 14.70 -2.25
CA ASN A 48 -3.02 13.30 -2.61
C ASN A 48 -1.72 13.08 -3.39
N VAL A 49 -1.14 11.90 -3.21
CA VAL A 49 -0.11 11.35 -4.09
C VAL A 49 -0.49 9.93 -4.47
N THR A 50 -0.25 9.57 -5.73
CA THR A 50 -0.52 8.22 -6.24
C THR A 50 0.77 7.61 -6.74
N PHE A 51 0.96 6.32 -6.46
CA PHE A 51 2.01 5.51 -7.05
C PHE A 51 1.45 4.16 -7.49
N THR A 52 2.17 3.48 -8.39
CA THR A 52 1.79 2.15 -8.86
C THR A 52 2.51 1.06 -8.07
N LEU A 53 1.77 0.08 -7.58
CA LEU A 53 2.28 -1.22 -7.16
C LEU A 53 2.23 -2.17 -8.36
N ASN A 54 3.39 -2.57 -8.87
CA ASN A 54 3.51 -3.65 -9.84
C ASN A 54 3.56 -4.99 -9.08
N ASN A 55 2.59 -5.86 -9.35
CA ASN A 55 2.47 -7.17 -8.71
C ASN A 55 1.78 -8.14 -9.67
N SER A 56 2.54 -9.07 -10.24
CA SER A 56 2.07 -10.03 -11.23
C SER A 56 0.97 -10.98 -10.75
N LEU A 57 0.72 -11.05 -9.44
CA LEU A 57 -0.34 -11.88 -8.86
C LEU A 57 -1.72 -11.20 -8.88
N ILE A 58 -1.77 -9.89 -9.12
CA ILE A 58 -3.02 -9.13 -9.17
C ILE A 58 -3.80 -9.48 -10.44
N SER A 59 -5.06 -9.86 -10.28
CA SER A 59 -6.07 -9.93 -11.34
C SER A 59 -6.94 -8.66 -11.34
N ALA A 60 -7.71 -8.47 -12.41
CA ALA A 60 -8.65 -7.34 -12.50
C ALA A 60 -9.87 -7.47 -11.57
N ASN A 61 -10.16 -8.67 -11.05
CA ASN A 61 -11.30 -8.94 -10.18
C ASN A 61 -10.94 -8.86 -8.70
N ASP A 62 -9.65 -8.76 -8.37
CA ASP A 62 -9.18 -8.94 -7.01
C ASP A 62 -9.56 -7.79 -6.09
N ILE A 63 -9.54 -8.06 -4.79
CA ILE A 63 -9.64 -7.04 -3.77
C ILE A 63 -8.26 -6.85 -3.16
N LEU A 64 -7.79 -5.61 -3.12
CA LEU A 64 -6.54 -5.25 -2.48
C LEU A 64 -6.84 -4.37 -1.25
N ILE A 65 -6.65 -4.95 -0.06
CA ILE A 65 -6.85 -4.26 1.21
C ILE A 65 -5.55 -3.56 1.61
N LEU A 66 -5.64 -2.31 2.05
CA LEU A 66 -4.50 -1.48 2.44
C LEU A 66 -4.68 -0.92 3.84
N ASN A 67 -3.61 -0.98 4.64
CA ASN A 67 -3.56 -0.37 5.98
C ASN A 67 -2.30 0.47 6.15
N VAL A 68 -2.44 1.72 6.63
CA VAL A 68 -1.30 2.46 7.18
C VAL A 68 -0.92 1.82 8.52
N SER A 69 0.23 1.18 8.55
CA SER A 69 0.68 0.33 9.66
C SER A 69 1.74 0.96 10.55
N GLY A 70 2.38 2.04 10.11
CA GLY A 70 3.44 2.71 10.87
C GLY A 70 4.19 3.74 10.05
N GLY A 71 5.29 4.25 10.63
CA GLY A 71 6.14 5.27 10.00
C GLY A 71 5.42 6.59 9.73
N ALA A 72 4.33 6.86 10.44
CA ALA A 72 3.44 7.99 10.23
C ALA A 72 2.80 8.43 11.56
N THR A 73 2.47 9.72 11.64
CA THR A 73 1.62 10.27 12.70
C THR A 73 0.24 9.61 12.64
N SER A 74 -0.24 9.13 13.79
CA SER A 74 -1.51 8.41 13.89
C SER A 74 -2.67 9.24 13.34
N GLY A 75 -3.44 8.67 12.42
CA GLY A 75 -4.59 9.33 11.80
C GLY A 75 -4.25 10.48 10.83
N ALA A 76 -2.98 10.71 10.49
CA ALA A 76 -2.58 11.80 9.60
C ALA A 76 -2.66 11.44 8.10
N TYR A 77 -2.73 10.15 7.77
CA TYR A 77 -2.81 9.67 6.39
C TYR A 77 -3.99 8.73 6.16
N ASN A 78 -4.62 8.87 5.00
CA ASN A 78 -5.55 7.90 4.45
C ASN A 78 -4.93 7.23 3.22
N CYS A 79 -5.18 5.93 3.00
CA CYS A 79 -4.73 5.22 1.81
C CYS A 79 -5.85 4.35 1.22
N TRP A 80 -5.93 4.29 -0.10
CA TRP A 80 -6.90 3.45 -0.80
C TRP A 80 -6.37 3.06 -2.19
N VAL A 81 -6.99 2.03 -2.77
CA VAL A 81 -6.74 1.61 -4.14
C VAL A 81 -7.61 2.49 -5.05
N SER A 82 -6.98 3.28 -5.91
CA SER A 82 -7.66 4.18 -6.85
C SER A 82 -7.76 3.62 -8.27
N GLY A 83 -7.07 2.50 -8.53
CA GLY A 83 -7.15 1.77 -9.79
C GLY A 83 -6.61 0.35 -9.63
N LEU A 84 -7.20 -0.61 -10.34
CA LEU A 84 -6.79 -2.00 -10.32
C LEU A 84 -6.79 -2.53 -11.74
N SER A 85 -5.75 -3.26 -12.11
CA SER A 85 -5.63 -3.93 -13.40
C SER A 85 -4.79 -5.19 -13.25
N ALA A 86 -4.88 -6.11 -14.20
CA ALA A 86 -4.03 -7.29 -14.18
C ALA A 86 -2.54 -6.90 -14.07
N GLY A 87 -1.86 -7.42 -13.06
CA GLY A 87 -0.45 -7.14 -12.78
C GLY A 87 -0.15 -5.83 -12.04
N SER A 88 -1.13 -4.96 -11.75
CA SER A 88 -0.85 -3.71 -11.04
C SER A 88 -2.04 -3.06 -10.31
N ALA A 89 -1.73 -2.25 -9.30
CA ALA A 89 -2.69 -1.40 -8.61
C ALA A 89 -2.15 0.02 -8.45
N SER A 90 -3.03 1.03 -8.60
CA SER A 90 -2.74 2.41 -8.21
C SER A 90 -3.13 2.61 -6.75
N ILE A 91 -2.16 2.97 -5.93
CA ILE A 91 -2.36 3.26 -4.51
C ILE A 91 -2.28 4.78 -4.34
N THR A 92 -3.37 5.35 -3.83
CA THR A 92 -3.42 6.77 -3.48
C THR A 92 -3.30 6.94 -1.98
N VAL A 93 -2.48 7.90 -1.58
CA VAL A 93 -2.27 8.30 -0.19
C VAL A 93 -2.55 9.78 -0.06
N ARG A 94 -3.33 10.14 0.96
CA ARG A 94 -3.70 11.54 1.25
C ARG A 94 -3.17 11.94 2.62
N ASN A 95 -2.53 13.10 2.68
CA ASN A 95 -2.30 13.78 3.96
C ASN A 95 -3.60 14.47 4.37
N ILE A 96 -4.16 14.08 5.52
CA ILE A 96 -5.42 14.63 6.07
C ILE A 96 -5.19 15.53 7.29
N SER A 97 -3.93 15.84 7.60
CA SER A 97 -3.57 16.78 8.67
C SER A 97 -3.68 18.24 8.24
N GLY A 98 -3.37 19.17 9.16
CA GLY A 98 -3.37 20.61 8.91
C GLY A 98 -2.09 21.18 8.28
N GLY A 99 -1.04 20.38 8.07
CA GLY A 99 0.27 20.87 7.60
C GLY A 99 0.99 19.88 6.67
N PRO A 100 2.10 20.28 6.02
CA PRO A 100 2.90 19.36 5.24
C PRO A 100 3.56 18.31 6.13
N LEU A 101 3.64 17.08 5.65
CA LEU A 101 4.27 15.96 6.37
C LEU A 101 5.27 15.23 5.47
N SER A 102 6.43 14.90 6.03
CA SER A 102 7.57 14.28 5.34
C SER A 102 7.90 12.90 5.93
N GLU A 103 6.87 12.15 6.32
CA GLU A 103 7.04 10.86 6.99
C GLU A 103 7.17 9.70 5.99
N ALA A 104 7.97 8.69 6.32
CA ALA A 104 8.12 7.47 5.52
C ALA A 104 7.00 6.48 5.87
N VAL A 105 5.79 6.77 5.36
CA VAL A 105 4.57 6.00 5.66
C VAL A 105 4.73 4.53 5.27
N VAL A 106 4.39 3.63 6.18
CA VAL A 106 4.46 2.18 5.97
C VAL A 106 3.06 1.62 5.72
N ILE A 107 2.82 1.11 4.52
CA ILE A 107 1.53 0.54 4.08
C ILE A 107 1.65 -0.97 4.03
N ASN A 108 0.80 -1.70 4.77
CA ASN A 108 0.60 -3.12 4.55
C ASN A 108 -0.47 -3.31 3.47
N PHE A 109 -0.30 -4.30 2.60
CA PHE A 109 -1.33 -4.75 1.68
C PHE A 109 -1.58 -6.25 1.79
N ALA A 110 -2.80 -6.66 1.46
CA ALA A 110 -3.21 -8.04 1.28
C ALA A 110 -4.08 -8.18 0.03
N LEU A 111 -3.73 -9.13 -0.83
CA LEU A 111 -4.46 -9.49 -2.03
C LEU A 111 -5.45 -10.62 -1.70
N ILE A 112 -6.72 -10.39 -2.01
CA ILE A 112 -7.79 -11.36 -1.89
C ILE A 112 -8.26 -11.65 -3.32
N HIS A 113 -7.89 -12.82 -3.83
CA HIS A 113 -8.19 -13.20 -5.19
C HIS A 113 -9.68 -13.51 -5.36
N CYS A 114 -10.29 -12.96 -6.41
CA CYS A 114 -11.68 -13.24 -6.77
C CYS A 114 -11.73 -13.88 -8.15
N VAL A 115 -12.47 -14.99 -8.26
CA VAL A 115 -12.71 -15.71 -9.52
C VAL A 115 -13.78 -15.02 -10.36
#